data_AF-A0A934VMW3-F1
#
_entry.id   AF-A0A934VMW3-F1
#
_cell.length_a   1.000
_cell.length_b   1.000
_cell.length_c   1.000
_cell.angle_alpha   90.00
_cell.angle_beta   90.00
_cell.angle_gamma   90.00
#
_symmetry.space_group_name_H-M   'P 1'
#
loop_
_entity.id
_entity.type
_entity.pdbx_description
1 polymer ?
#
loop_
_entity_poly.entity_id
_entity_poly.type
_entity_poly.pdbx_seq_one_letter_code
_entity_poly.pdbx_strand_id
1 'polypeptide(L)'
;MLAYTGDTATFCFGKALYAHFRFFNLNSGREQSQSLGVSTSCIRSWLRDSTLPKIDEFLNVLYRFNVKPIEFLTQRHLEIGSSGQTTLPFEVANQPAKRRSKTELNHERTEELLTKALSSRVYSRMSFRSFCKNDLKQSHGAVRNRFPEIAKEFSSKHLHYRDARCRVSKAGIEAEIREAAKWCREQGMPTNKRNMIHFLKKPGIFRGEWTNELVSTLQNST
;
A
#
# COMPACT_ATOMS: atom_id res chain seq x y z
N MET A 1 23.21 -28.27 42.88
CA MET A 1 22.24 -28.09 41.77
C MET A 1 21.94 -26.59 41.71
N LEU A 2 22.74 -25.84 40.94
CA LEU A 2 22.59 -24.38 40.82
C LEU A 2 21.58 -24.11 39.70
N ALA A 3 20.46 -23.48 40.03
CA ALA A 3 19.47 -23.04 39.07
C ALA A 3 20.05 -21.85 38.28
N TYR A 4 20.41 -22.09 37.01
CA TYR A 4 20.77 -21.04 36.07
C TYR A 4 19.47 -20.32 35.67
N THR A 5 19.14 -19.21 36.32
CA THR A 5 18.13 -18.27 35.83
C THR A 5 18.73 -17.49 34.66
N GLY A 6 18.90 -18.19 33.54
CA GLY A 6 19.36 -17.61 32.29
C GLY A 6 18.23 -16.78 31.71
N ASP A 7 18.27 -15.49 31.97
CA ASP A 7 17.46 -14.52 31.24
C ASP A 7 17.96 -14.53 29.80
N THR A 8 17.38 -15.40 28.96
CA THR A 8 17.75 -15.52 27.55
C THR A 8 17.23 -14.29 26.84
N ALA A 9 18.03 -13.22 26.83
CA ALA A 9 17.73 -12.03 26.04
C ALA A 9 17.54 -12.45 24.57
N THR A 10 16.29 -12.52 24.14
CA THR A 10 15.94 -12.88 22.76
C THR A 10 16.49 -11.81 21.83
N PHE A 11 17.38 -12.21 20.92
CA PHE A 11 17.92 -11.33 19.91
C PHE A 11 16.79 -10.72 19.06
N CYS A 12 16.85 -9.41 18.86
CA CYS A 12 15.85 -8.64 18.13
C CYS A 12 16.58 -7.85 17.04
N PHE A 13 16.35 -8.25 15.79
CA PHE A 13 17.06 -7.72 14.62
C PHE A 13 16.77 -6.23 14.43
N GLY A 14 15.51 -5.82 14.60
CA GLY A 14 15.08 -4.44 14.48
C GLY A 14 15.79 -3.52 15.47
N LYS A 15 15.97 -3.95 16.72
CA LYS A 15 16.74 -3.21 17.74
C LYS A 15 18.21 -3.11 17.38
N ALA A 16 18.83 -4.21 16.93
CA ALA A 16 20.24 -4.22 16.51
C ALA A 16 20.46 -3.23 15.35
N LEU A 17 19.62 -3.31 14.32
CA LEU A 17 19.67 -2.45 13.14
C LEU A 17 19.44 -0.98 13.50
N TYR A 18 18.48 -0.70 14.38
CA TYR A 18 18.20 0.66 14.86
C TYR A 18 19.41 1.28 15.59
N ALA A 19 20.08 0.49 16.44
CA ALA A 19 21.27 0.95 17.15
C ALA A 19 22.41 1.30 16.18
N HIS A 20 22.60 0.53 15.10
CA HIS A 20 23.56 0.87 14.06
C HIS A 20 23.16 2.13 13.30
N PHE A 21 21.89 2.29 12.93
CA PHE A 21 21.44 3.54 12.31
C PHE A 21 21.73 4.76 13.19
N ARG A 22 21.52 4.65 14.51
CA ARG A 22 21.88 5.69 15.47
C ARG A 22 23.38 5.94 15.51
N PHE A 23 24.19 4.88 15.58
CA PHE A 23 25.65 4.96 15.60
C PHE A 23 26.21 5.69 14.37
N PHE A 24 25.65 5.41 13.18
CA PHE A 24 26.03 6.05 11.92
C PHE A 24 25.27 7.36 11.62
N ASN A 25 24.51 7.92 12.57
CA ASN A 25 23.72 9.14 12.41
C ASN A 25 22.69 9.13 11.25
N LEU A 26 22.18 7.96 10.88
CA LEU A 26 21.15 7.77 9.84
C LEU A 26 19.75 7.98 10.45
N ASN A 27 19.35 9.25 10.58
CA ASN A 27 18.17 9.64 11.35
C ASN A 27 16.85 9.57 10.56
N SER A 28 16.90 9.62 9.22
CA SER A 28 15.71 9.53 8.38
C SER A 28 15.59 8.19 7.66
N GLY A 29 14.35 7.72 7.47
CA GLY A 29 14.11 6.49 6.70
C GLY A 29 14.64 6.58 5.26
N ARG A 30 14.73 7.78 4.69
CA ARG A 30 15.29 8.00 3.35
C ARG A 30 16.80 7.76 3.33
N GLU A 31 17.54 8.30 4.29
CA GLU A 31 18.99 8.09 4.42
C GLU A 31 19.31 6.62 4.66
N GLN A 32 18.56 5.97 5.56
CA GLN A 32 18.68 4.53 5.83
C GLN A 32 18.45 3.71 4.55
N SER A 33 17.39 4.04 3.80
CA SER A 33 17.05 3.41 2.51
C SER A 33 18.12 3.61 1.45
N GLN A 34 18.68 4.80 1.34
CA GLN A 34 19.76 5.10 0.39
C GLN A 34 21.07 4.41 0.77
N SER A 35 21.41 4.41 2.06
CA SER A 35 22.62 3.76 2.58
C SER A 35 22.61 2.24 2.32
N LEU A 36 21.48 1.60 2.56
CA LEU A 36 21.33 0.15 2.39
C LEU A 36 20.88 -0.26 0.97
N GLY A 37 20.43 0.66 0.12
CA GLY A 37 19.91 0.33 -1.21
C GLY A 37 18.59 -0.46 -1.20
N VAL A 38 17.82 -0.40 -0.10
CA VAL A 38 16.54 -1.10 0.05
C VAL A 38 15.40 -0.11 0.30
N SER A 39 14.16 -0.50 0.00
CA SER A 39 13.00 0.40 0.18
C SER A 39 12.75 0.77 1.64
N THR A 40 12.24 1.98 1.87
CA THR A 40 11.88 2.47 3.22
C THR A 40 10.83 1.59 3.91
N SER A 41 9.93 0.97 3.14
CA SER A 41 8.97 -0.01 3.65
C SER A 41 9.65 -1.27 4.16
N CYS A 42 10.66 -1.78 3.46
CA CYS A 42 11.41 -2.97 3.88
C CYS A 42 12.13 -2.71 5.21
N ILE A 43 12.85 -1.59 5.30
CA ILE A 43 13.53 -1.17 6.53
C ILE A 43 12.54 -1.03 7.68
N ARG A 44 11.38 -0.39 7.45
CA ARG A 44 10.36 -0.26 8.50
C ARG A 44 9.83 -1.61 8.97
N SER A 45 9.67 -2.58 8.07
CA SER A 45 9.26 -3.95 8.42
C SER A 45 10.32 -4.69 9.23
N TRP A 46 11.61 -4.50 8.91
CA TRP A 46 12.74 -5.05 9.67
C TRP A 46 12.86 -4.42 11.06
N LEU A 47 12.72 -3.10 11.16
CA LEU A 47 12.77 -2.36 12.44
C LEU A 47 11.64 -2.73 13.40
N ARG A 48 10.53 -3.27 12.88
CA ARG A 48 9.39 -3.76 13.67
C ARG A 48 9.45 -5.27 13.92
N ASP A 49 10.51 -5.93 13.46
CA ASP A 49 10.66 -7.39 13.47
C ASP A 49 9.49 -8.15 12.82
N SER A 50 8.71 -7.48 11.97
CA SER A 50 7.58 -8.11 11.26
C SER A 50 8.04 -9.06 10.15
N THR A 51 9.24 -8.81 9.62
CA THR A 51 9.90 -9.61 8.59
C THR A 51 11.40 -9.54 8.81
N LEU A 52 12.11 -10.64 8.62
CA LEU A 52 13.58 -10.64 8.59
C LEU A 52 14.09 -10.32 7.18
N PRO A 53 15.28 -9.71 7.04
CA PRO A 53 15.92 -9.54 5.74
C PRO A 53 16.24 -10.90 5.11
N LYS A 54 16.29 -10.96 3.78
CA LYS A 54 16.92 -12.08 3.07
C LYS A 54 18.42 -12.12 3.39
N ILE A 55 19.05 -13.28 3.15
CA ILE A 55 20.48 -13.44 3.42
C ILE A 55 21.33 -12.40 2.69
N ASP A 56 21.05 -12.10 1.42
CA ASP A 56 21.79 -11.10 0.64
C ASP A 56 21.61 -9.67 1.20
N GLU A 57 20.39 -9.36 1.65
CA GLU A 57 20.07 -8.06 2.26
C GLU A 57 20.77 -7.92 3.63
N PHE A 58 20.82 -9.00 4.41
CA PHE A 58 21.55 -9.05 5.68
C PHE A 58 23.06 -8.89 5.46
N LEU A 59 23.65 -9.61 4.51
CA LEU A 59 25.06 -9.47 4.17
C LEU A 59 25.39 -8.05 3.67
N ASN A 60 24.50 -7.43 2.91
CA ASN A 60 24.65 -6.04 2.52
C ASN A 60 24.59 -5.08 3.72
N VAL A 61 23.70 -5.31 4.70
CA VAL A 61 23.69 -4.55 5.97
C VAL A 61 25.05 -4.66 6.68
N LEU A 62 25.58 -5.87 6.83
CA LEU A 62 26.87 -6.11 7.48
C LEU A 62 28.02 -5.43 6.74
N TYR A 63 28.04 -5.54 5.41
CA TYR A 63 29.02 -4.89 4.55
C TYR A 63 28.98 -3.37 4.68
N ARG A 64 27.77 -2.79 4.67
CA ARG A 64 27.56 -1.33 4.75
C ARG A 64 28.01 -0.72 6.06
N PHE A 65 27.82 -1.45 7.16
CA PHE A 65 28.28 -1.01 8.47
C PHE A 65 29.69 -1.46 8.80
N ASN A 66 30.32 -2.27 7.94
CA ASN A 66 31.63 -2.86 8.17
C ASN A 66 31.68 -3.65 9.50
N VAL A 67 30.64 -4.44 9.78
CA VAL A 67 30.48 -5.23 11.02
C VAL A 67 30.46 -6.71 10.69
N LYS A 68 31.17 -7.53 11.48
CA LYS A 68 31.12 -9.00 11.31
C LYS A 68 29.77 -9.56 11.75
N PRO A 69 29.27 -10.65 11.14
CA PRO A 69 27.97 -11.23 11.50
C PRO A 69 27.82 -11.51 13.01
N ILE A 70 28.85 -12.09 13.63
CA ILE A 70 28.83 -12.42 15.06
C ILE A 70 28.78 -11.14 15.92
N GLU A 71 29.52 -10.10 15.54
CA GLU A 71 29.53 -8.81 16.26
C GLU A 71 28.19 -8.09 16.15
N PHE A 72 27.52 -8.21 15.00
CA PHE A 72 26.17 -7.67 14.80
C PHE A 72 25.13 -8.41 15.68
N LEU A 73 25.17 -9.75 15.68
CA LEU A 73 24.24 -10.58 16.44
C LEU A 73 24.45 -10.47 17.95
N THR A 74 25.70 -10.31 18.39
CA THR A 74 26.03 -10.18 19.82
C THR A 74 26.00 -8.74 20.32
N GLN A 75 25.86 -7.75 19.43
CA GLN A 75 25.84 -6.31 19.73
C GLN A 75 27.05 -5.78 20.52
N ARG A 76 28.13 -6.57 20.67
CA ARG A 76 29.29 -6.26 21.53
C ARG A 76 30.03 -4.96 21.19
N HIS A 77 29.98 -4.55 19.93
CA HIS A 77 30.67 -3.34 19.46
C HIS A 77 29.90 -2.05 19.79
N LEU A 78 28.64 -2.14 20.22
CA LEU A 78 27.84 -0.99 20.65
C LEU A 78 28.08 -0.62 22.13
N GLU A 79 28.69 -1.51 22.91
CA GLU A 79 28.90 -1.35 24.36
C GLU A 79 30.22 -0.63 24.70
N ILE A 80 31.12 -0.49 23.73
CA ILE A 80 32.45 0.10 23.96
C ILE A 80 32.47 1.44 23.22
N GLY A 81 32.71 2.53 23.95
CA GLY A 81 32.93 3.89 23.43
C GLY A 81 34.21 4.02 22.60
N SER A 82 34.44 3.07 21.68
CA SER A 82 35.59 3.01 20.81
C SER A 82 35.41 4.05 19.71
N SER A 83 36.11 5.16 19.90
CA SER A 83 36.38 6.23 18.95
C SER A 83 37.24 5.72 17.77
N GLY A 84 36.85 4.60 17.16
CA GLY A 84 37.42 4.15 15.90
C GLY A 84 36.74 4.93 14.78
N GLN A 85 37.44 5.88 14.17
CA GLN A 85 36.98 6.53 12.95
C GLN A 85 36.76 5.46 11.86
N THR A 86 35.51 5.06 11.68
CA THR A 86 35.11 4.22 10.56
C THR A 86 35.09 5.09 9.30
N THR A 87 36.21 5.17 8.60
CA THR A 87 36.25 5.64 7.21
C THR A 87 35.35 4.72 6.40
N LEU A 88 34.13 5.16 6.09
CA LEU A 88 33.28 4.54 5.08
C LEU A 88 33.92 4.79 3.71
N PRO A 89 34.42 3.76 2.99
CA PRO A 89 34.81 3.93 1.60
C PRO A 89 33.52 3.83 0.78
N PHE A 90 32.79 4.93 0.63
CA PHE A 90 31.60 4.94 -0.23
C PHE A 90 31.37 6.28 -0.93
N GLU A 91 32.22 6.57 -1.90
CA GLU A 91 31.99 7.59 -2.93
C GLU A 91 30.93 7.19 -3.98
N VAL A 92 30.26 6.04 -3.84
CA VAL A 92 29.39 5.48 -4.90
C VAL A 92 27.89 5.55 -4.57
N ALA A 93 27.35 6.70 -4.13
CA ALA A 93 25.87 6.90 -4.17
C ALA A 93 25.40 8.36 -4.04
N ASN A 94 26.28 9.34 -3.82
CA ASN A 94 25.89 10.74 -3.71
C ASN A 94 25.93 11.46 -5.08
N GLN A 95 25.36 10.86 -6.13
CA GLN A 95 24.84 11.74 -7.18
C GLN A 95 23.57 12.37 -6.60
N PRO A 96 23.54 13.68 -6.32
CA PRO A 96 22.30 14.33 -5.91
C PRO A 96 21.30 14.06 -7.02
N ALA A 97 20.27 13.25 -6.73
CA ALA A 97 19.22 12.94 -7.68
C ALA A 97 18.80 14.28 -8.29
N LYS A 98 19.03 14.46 -9.60
CA LYS A 98 18.78 15.71 -10.33
C LYS A 98 17.44 16.24 -9.83
N ARG A 99 17.48 17.32 -9.05
CA ARG A 99 16.27 17.93 -8.47
C ARG A 99 15.39 18.21 -9.67
N ARG A 100 14.31 17.45 -9.84
CA ARG A 100 13.39 17.65 -10.95
C ARG A 100 13.01 19.12 -10.88
N SER A 101 13.31 19.85 -11.94
CA SER A 101 12.96 21.27 -12.03
C SER A 101 11.48 21.37 -11.70
N LYS A 102 11.15 22.24 -10.73
CA LYS A 102 9.79 22.44 -10.28
C LYS A 102 9.05 23.02 -11.47
N THR A 103 8.29 22.20 -12.20
CA THR A 103 7.49 22.67 -13.33
C THR A 103 6.59 23.77 -12.80
N GLU A 104 6.79 24.99 -13.31
CA GLU A 104 5.95 26.11 -12.94
C GLU A 104 4.53 25.83 -13.42
N LEU A 105 3.64 25.88 -12.45
CA LEU A 105 2.25 25.53 -12.62
C LEU A 105 1.53 26.80 -13.07
N ASN A 106 1.19 26.89 -14.35
CA ASN A 106 0.37 28.00 -14.86
C ASN A 106 -0.99 27.93 -14.16
N HIS A 107 -1.22 28.89 -13.26
CA HIS A 107 -2.34 28.88 -12.31
C HIS A 107 -3.67 28.99 -13.04
N GLU A 108 -3.83 30.02 -13.88
CA GLU A 108 -5.05 30.31 -14.63
C GLU A 108 -5.46 29.16 -15.54
N ARG A 109 -4.51 28.62 -16.32
CA ARG A 109 -4.78 27.49 -17.22
C ARG A 109 -5.21 26.23 -16.46
N THR A 110 -4.62 26.00 -15.28
CA THR A 110 -4.95 24.82 -14.46
C THR A 110 -6.36 24.96 -13.87
N GLU A 111 -6.71 26.14 -13.40
CA GLU A 111 -8.03 26.44 -12.86
C GLU A 111 -9.12 26.33 -13.93
N GLU A 112 -8.90 26.91 -15.11
CA GLU A 112 -9.84 26.82 -16.23
C GLU A 112 -10.12 25.36 -16.62
N LEU A 113 -9.07 24.55 -16.74
CA LEU A 113 -9.19 23.13 -17.06
C LEU A 113 -9.93 22.34 -15.97
N LEU A 114 -9.68 22.65 -14.69
CA LEU A 114 -10.36 22.01 -13.58
C LEU A 114 -11.84 22.38 -13.53
N THR A 115 -12.18 23.66 -13.72
CA THR A 115 -13.56 24.15 -13.73
C THR A 115 -14.33 23.58 -14.91
N LYS A 116 -13.71 23.53 -16.09
CA LYS A 116 -14.26 22.85 -17.27
C LYS A 116 -14.49 21.36 -17.01
N ALA A 117 -13.57 20.71 -16.31
CA ALA A 117 -13.69 19.31 -15.97
C ALA A 117 -14.81 19.05 -14.95
N LEU A 118 -15.00 19.92 -13.96
CA LEU A 118 -16.09 19.84 -12.98
C LEU A 118 -17.48 19.96 -13.61
N SER A 119 -17.60 20.76 -14.66
CA SER A 119 -18.84 20.96 -15.41
C SER A 119 -19.15 19.79 -16.36
N SER A 120 -18.14 19.00 -16.74
CA SER A 120 -18.32 17.91 -17.68
C SER A 120 -18.54 16.55 -16.99
N ARG A 121 -19.61 15.86 -17.39
CA ARG A 121 -19.93 14.49 -16.91
C ARG A 121 -18.86 13.45 -17.25
N VAL A 122 -18.01 13.72 -18.24
CA VAL A 122 -16.94 12.79 -18.65
C VAL A 122 -15.96 12.56 -17.50
N TYR A 123 -15.63 13.62 -16.77
CA TYR A 123 -14.61 13.57 -15.72
C TYR A 123 -15.11 12.99 -14.40
N SER A 124 -16.43 12.93 -14.18
CA SER A 124 -17.02 12.18 -13.05
C SER A 124 -16.60 10.69 -13.06
N ARG A 125 -16.28 10.14 -14.23
CA ARG A 125 -15.86 8.74 -14.37
C ARG A 125 -14.39 8.50 -14.02
N MET A 126 -13.59 9.56 -13.93
CA MET A 126 -12.15 9.47 -13.74
C MET A 126 -11.74 9.93 -12.34
N SER A 127 -10.74 9.26 -11.76
CA SER A 127 -10.19 9.70 -10.48
C SER A 127 -9.43 11.02 -10.64
N PHE A 128 -9.45 11.88 -9.61
CA PHE A 128 -8.69 13.13 -9.61
C PHE A 128 -7.20 12.91 -9.91
N ARG A 129 -6.62 11.84 -9.36
CA ARG A 129 -5.22 11.46 -9.61
C ARG A 129 -4.97 11.15 -11.09
N SER A 130 -5.88 10.43 -11.74
CA SER A 130 -5.80 10.12 -13.16
C SER A 130 -5.95 11.37 -14.02
N PHE A 131 -6.89 12.25 -13.68
CA PHE A 131 -7.07 13.55 -14.34
C PHE A 131 -5.80 14.40 -14.27
N CYS A 132 -5.21 14.56 -13.08
CA CYS A 132 -3.98 15.33 -12.92
C CYS A 132 -2.81 14.75 -13.72
N LYS A 133 -2.72 13.41 -13.81
CA LYS A 133 -1.66 12.73 -14.54
C LYS A 133 -1.82 12.86 -16.06
N ASN A 134 -3.04 12.66 -16.57
CA ASN A 134 -3.29 12.54 -18.00
C ASN A 134 -3.50 13.91 -18.66
N ASP A 135 -4.32 14.77 -18.04
CA ASP A 135 -4.77 16.02 -18.65
C ASP A 135 -3.91 17.20 -18.21
N LEU A 136 -3.62 17.31 -16.91
CA LEU A 136 -2.80 18.40 -16.36
C LEU A 136 -1.29 18.13 -16.43
N LYS A 137 -0.88 16.87 -16.65
CA LYS A 137 0.52 16.40 -16.62
C LYS A 137 1.26 16.83 -15.35
N GLN A 138 0.56 16.84 -14.21
CA GLN A 138 1.07 17.37 -12.95
C GLN A 138 0.84 16.42 -11.78
N SER A 139 1.62 16.61 -10.72
CA SER A 139 1.43 15.87 -9.48
C SER A 139 0.11 16.27 -8.84
N HIS A 140 -0.77 15.29 -8.61
CA HIS A 140 -2.04 15.50 -7.91
C HIS A 140 -1.88 16.21 -6.55
N GLY A 141 -0.77 15.99 -5.83
CA GLY A 141 -0.49 16.67 -4.57
C GLY A 141 -0.22 18.16 -4.75
N ALA A 142 0.49 18.54 -5.82
CA ALA A 142 0.75 19.94 -6.13
C ALA A 142 -0.54 20.68 -6.50
N VAL A 143 -1.42 20.04 -7.28
CA VAL A 143 -2.72 20.61 -7.66
C VAL A 143 -3.64 20.71 -6.43
N ARG A 144 -3.71 19.67 -5.60
CA ARG A 144 -4.55 19.66 -4.39
C ARG A 144 -4.14 20.71 -3.37
N ASN A 145 -2.84 20.96 -3.22
CA ASN A 145 -2.35 21.99 -2.29
C ASN A 145 -2.68 23.41 -2.77
N ARG A 146 -2.74 23.63 -4.09
CA ARG A 146 -3.05 24.96 -4.67
C ARG A 146 -4.55 25.21 -4.82
N PHE A 147 -5.32 24.17 -5.17
CA PHE A 147 -6.76 24.26 -5.42
C PHE A 147 -7.53 23.24 -4.57
N PRO A 148 -7.53 23.38 -3.24
CA PRO A 148 -8.09 22.38 -2.33
C PRO A 148 -9.60 22.18 -2.52
N GLU A 149 -10.36 23.26 -2.69
CA GLU A 149 -11.83 23.21 -2.84
C GLU A 149 -12.25 22.50 -4.12
N ILE A 150 -11.65 22.88 -5.24
CA ILE A 150 -11.91 22.28 -6.56
C ILE A 150 -11.54 20.78 -6.54
N ALA A 151 -10.39 20.43 -5.95
CA ALA A 151 -9.96 19.03 -5.82
C ALA A 151 -10.93 18.21 -4.94
N LYS A 152 -11.48 18.81 -3.88
CA LYS A 152 -12.46 18.20 -2.99
C LYS A 152 -13.79 17.96 -3.72
N GLU A 153 -14.28 18.95 -4.45
CA GLU A 153 -15.51 18.81 -5.25
C GLU A 153 -15.35 17.73 -6.33
N PHE A 154 -14.23 17.73 -7.05
CA PHE A 154 -13.94 16.72 -8.08
C PHE A 154 -13.95 15.32 -7.49
N SER A 155 -13.27 15.13 -6.35
CA SER A 155 -13.20 13.86 -5.65
C SER A 155 -14.57 13.40 -5.16
N SER A 156 -15.40 14.33 -4.66
CA SER A 156 -16.77 14.07 -4.24
C SER A 156 -17.64 13.60 -5.41
N LYS A 157 -17.63 14.32 -6.55
CA LYS A 157 -18.35 13.93 -7.77
C LYS A 157 -17.95 12.54 -8.27
N HIS A 158 -16.65 12.22 -8.25
CA HIS A 158 -16.17 10.89 -8.63
C HIS A 158 -16.64 9.80 -7.67
N LEU A 159 -16.63 10.06 -6.35
CA LEU A 159 -17.13 9.14 -5.34
C LEU A 159 -18.62 8.86 -5.54
N HIS A 160 -19.43 9.90 -5.73
CA HIS A 160 -20.86 9.75 -6.03
C HIS A 160 -21.11 8.91 -7.28
N TYR A 161 -20.37 9.15 -8.36
CA TYR A 161 -20.47 8.34 -9.57
C TYR A 161 -20.11 6.87 -9.32
N ARG A 162 -19.04 6.61 -8.56
CA ARG A 162 -18.61 5.25 -8.21
C ARG A 162 -19.67 4.53 -7.39
N ASP A 163 -20.27 5.20 -6.43
CA ASP A 163 -21.31 4.64 -5.56
C ASP A 163 -22.58 4.34 -6.35
N ALA A 164 -23.02 5.27 -7.21
CA ALA A 164 -24.15 5.05 -8.12
C ALA A 164 -23.90 3.84 -9.04
N ARG A 165 -22.69 3.74 -9.62
CA ARG A 165 -22.31 2.60 -10.46
C ARG A 165 -22.27 1.29 -9.67
N CYS A 166 -21.78 1.33 -8.43
CA CYS A 166 -21.75 0.16 -7.55
C CYS A 166 -23.18 -0.32 -7.25
N ARG A 167 -24.12 0.59 -6.98
CA ARG A 167 -25.54 0.26 -6.77
C ARG A 167 -26.16 -0.39 -7.99
N VAL A 168 -25.97 0.18 -9.18
CA VAL A 168 -26.47 -0.39 -10.44
C VAL A 168 -25.87 -1.78 -10.69
N SER A 169 -24.57 -1.94 -10.46
CA SER A 169 -23.91 -3.25 -10.60
C SER A 169 -24.46 -4.27 -9.59
N LYS A 170 -24.69 -3.87 -8.34
CA LYS A 170 -25.24 -4.72 -7.30
C LYS A 170 -26.67 -5.15 -7.65
N ALA A 171 -27.51 -4.22 -8.09
CA ALA A 171 -28.88 -4.51 -8.53
C ALA A 171 -28.92 -5.47 -9.72
N GLY A 172 -28.01 -5.29 -10.70
CA GLY A 172 -27.90 -6.22 -11.83
C GLY A 172 -27.51 -7.64 -11.40
N ILE A 173 -26.56 -7.77 -10.47
CA ILE A 173 -26.16 -9.06 -9.90
C ILE A 173 -27.31 -9.69 -9.10
N GLU A 174 -28.01 -8.89 -8.29
CA GLU A 174 -29.15 -9.34 -7.49
C GLU A 174 -30.28 -9.87 -8.39
N ALA A 175 -30.58 -9.19 -9.49
CA ALA A 175 -31.53 -9.67 -10.49
C ALA A 175 -31.08 -11.00 -11.11
N GLU A 176 -29.80 -11.14 -11.46
CA GLU A 176 -29.23 -12.38 -12.01
C GLU A 176 -29.36 -13.56 -11.04
N ILE A 177 -29.09 -13.34 -9.74
CA ILE A 177 -29.26 -14.36 -8.69
C ILE A 177 -30.72 -14.74 -8.52
N ARG A 178 -31.65 -13.78 -8.53
CA ARG A 178 -33.09 -14.05 -8.42
C ARG A 178 -33.62 -14.87 -9.59
N GLU A 179 -33.19 -14.55 -10.81
CA GLU A 179 -33.53 -15.33 -11.99
C GLU A 179 -32.97 -16.75 -11.89
N ALA A 180 -31.70 -16.92 -11.52
CA ALA A 180 -31.11 -18.25 -11.31
C ALA A 180 -31.86 -19.08 -10.25
N ALA A 181 -32.30 -18.43 -9.17
CA ALA A 181 -33.12 -19.05 -8.13
C ALA A 181 -34.50 -19.47 -8.65
N LYS A 182 -35.13 -18.64 -9.49
CA LYS A 182 -36.40 -18.97 -10.16
C LYS A 182 -36.25 -20.20 -11.07
N TRP A 183 -35.20 -20.24 -11.90
CA TRP A 183 -34.90 -21.40 -12.75
C TRP A 183 -34.68 -22.69 -11.94
N CYS A 184 -33.96 -22.63 -10.81
CA CYS A 184 -33.79 -23.80 -9.94
C CYS A 184 -35.14 -24.33 -9.44
N ARG A 185 -36.04 -23.44 -9.02
CA ARG A 185 -37.38 -23.82 -8.54
C ARG A 185 -38.25 -24.42 -9.64
N GLU A 186 -38.23 -23.85 -10.84
CA GLU A 186 -38.98 -24.38 -11.99
C GLU A 186 -38.51 -25.79 -12.39
N GLN A 187 -37.24 -26.11 -12.16
CA GLN A 187 -36.66 -27.44 -12.40
C GLN A 187 -36.79 -28.40 -11.20
N GLY A 188 -37.47 -28.00 -10.12
CA GLY A 188 -37.58 -28.80 -8.90
C GLY A 188 -36.26 -28.99 -8.13
N MET A 189 -35.25 -28.17 -8.42
CA MET A 189 -33.95 -28.21 -7.75
C MET A 189 -33.92 -27.26 -6.54
N PRO A 190 -33.19 -27.62 -5.46
CA PRO A 190 -33.06 -26.72 -4.31
C PRO A 190 -32.27 -25.46 -4.67
N THR A 191 -32.71 -24.31 -4.15
CA THR A 191 -32.13 -22.97 -4.35
C THR A 191 -30.82 -22.80 -3.58
N ASN A 192 -29.81 -23.63 -3.86
CA ASN A 192 -28.49 -23.53 -3.24
C ASN A 192 -27.45 -22.97 -4.23
N LYS A 193 -26.34 -22.45 -3.69
CA LYS A 193 -25.28 -21.82 -4.50
C LYS A 193 -24.75 -22.77 -5.58
N ARG A 194 -24.64 -24.05 -5.26
CA ARG A 194 -24.13 -25.09 -6.16
C ARG A 194 -25.00 -25.26 -7.40
N ASN A 195 -26.32 -25.16 -7.25
CA ASN A 195 -27.25 -25.30 -8.38
C ASN A 195 -27.37 -23.99 -9.16
N MET A 196 -27.44 -22.85 -8.47
CA MET A 196 -27.56 -21.53 -9.12
C MET A 196 -26.34 -21.15 -9.96
N ILE A 197 -25.14 -21.63 -9.61
CA ILE A 197 -23.90 -21.29 -10.31
C ILE A 197 -23.94 -21.63 -11.81
N HIS A 198 -24.73 -22.64 -12.20
CA HIS A 198 -24.89 -23.09 -13.58
C HIS A 198 -25.72 -22.13 -14.44
N PHE A 199 -26.50 -21.25 -13.81
CA PHE A 199 -27.38 -20.29 -14.47
C PHE A 199 -26.83 -18.86 -14.46
N LEU A 200 -25.71 -18.62 -13.78
CA LEU A 200 -25.05 -17.32 -13.73
C LEU A 200 -24.04 -17.15 -14.87
N LYS A 201 -23.95 -15.94 -15.42
CA LYS A 201 -22.90 -15.52 -16.36
C LYS A 201 -21.53 -15.46 -15.69
N LYS A 202 -21.48 -15.16 -14.39
CA LYS A 202 -20.23 -15.04 -13.62
C LYS A 202 -20.31 -15.84 -12.31
N PRO A 203 -19.75 -17.05 -12.26
CA PRO A 203 -19.86 -17.93 -11.08
C PRO A 203 -19.15 -17.38 -9.83
N GLY A 204 -18.14 -16.52 -10.00
CA GLY A 204 -17.39 -15.92 -8.90
C GLY A 204 -18.15 -14.91 -8.03
N ILE A 205 -19.40 -14.58 -8.39
CA ILE A 205 -20.25 -13.61 -7.68
C ILE A 205 -20.51 -14.03 -6.22
N PHE A 206 -20.66 -15.33 -5.94
CA PHE A 206 -21.03 -15.86 -4.61
C PHE A 206 -19.93 -15.78 -3.53
N ARG A 207 -18.80 -15.13 -3.82
CA ARG A 207 -17.72 -14.96 -2.82
C ARG A 207 -18.01 -13.84 -1.81
N GLY A 208 -18.97 -12.96 -2.09
CA GLY A 208 -19.30 -11.84 -1.21
C GLY A 208 -20.31 -12.20 -0.12
N GLU A 209 -20.09 -11.72 1.11
CA GLU A 209 -21.01 -11.93 2.24
C GLU A 209 -22.46 -11.53 1.91
N TRP A 210 -22.65 -10.37 1.29
CA TRP A 210 -23.98 -9.88 0.90
C TRP A 210 -24.72 -10.81 -0.08
N THR A 211 -23.99 -11.52 -0.95
CA THR A 211 -24.61 -12.50 -1.86
C THR A 211 -25.04 -13.75 -1.10
N ASN A 212 -24.33 -14.12 -0.04
CA ASN A 212 -24.66 -15.26 0.79
C ASN A 212 -25.95 -15.01 1.57
N GLU A 213 -26.08 -13.83 2.16
CA GLU A 213 -27.31 -13.38 2.82
C GLU A 213 -28.51 -13.40 1.86
N LEU A 214 -28.32 -12.88 0.63
CA LEU A 214 -29.36 -12.92 -0.40
C LEU A 214 -29.77 -14.37 -0.75
N VAL A 215 -28.83 -15.29 -0.87
CA VAL A 215 -29.16 -16.69 -1.12
C VAL A 215 -29.91 -17.32 0.05
N SER A 216 -29.48 -17.06 1.29
CA SER A 216 -30.16 -17.57 2.49
C SER A 216 -31.60 -17.05 2.60
N THR A 217 -31.83 -15.77 2.29
CA THR A 217 -33.19 -15.23 2.25
C THR A 217 -34.06 -15.89 1.18
N LEU A 218 -33.51 -16.17 -0.01
CA LEU A 218 -34.23 -16.88 -1.09
C LEU A 218 -34.50 -18.35 -0.76
N GLN A 219 -33.65 -19.00 0.03
CA GLN A 219 -33.86 -20.36 0.52
C GLN A 219 -35.03 -20.44 1.51
N ASN A 220 -35.10 -19.47 2.43
CA ASN A 220 -36.12 -19.44 3.48
C ASN A 220 -37.47 -18.88 3.02
N SER A 221 -37.54 -18.24 1.84
CA SER A 221 -38.79 -17.74 1.25
C SER A 221 -39.56 -18.80 0.44
N THR A 222 -39.19 -20.07 0.58
CA THR A 222 -39.79 -21.23 -0.09
C THR A 222 -40.40 -22.13 0.96
#